data_AF-A0A4Y7RSD4-F1
#
_entry.id   AF-A0A4Y7RSD4-F1
#
_cell.length_a   1.000
_cell.length_b   1.000
_cell.length_c   1.000
_cell.angle_alpha   90.00
_cell.angle_beta   90.00
_cell.angle_gamma   90.00
#
_symmetry.space_group_name_H-M   'P 1'
#
loop_
_entity.id
_entity.type
_entity.pdbx_description
1 polymer ?
#
loop_
_entity_poly.entity_id
_entity_poly.type
_entity_poly.pdbx_seq_one_letter_code
_entity_poly.pdbx_strand_id
1 'polypeptide(L)'
;MKINSPGGMGPIKAYTSQIRKDRTGSKEKTGESQSDTLEISKEAMELQSYRSTLASMPAVREDLVAALKQSISEGSYQPDSDKIAAGILKEKLLDSNR
;
A
#
# COMPACT_ATOMS: atom_id res chain seq x y z
N MET A 1 7.79 -13.75 -19.53
CA MET A 1 8.84 -13.13 -18.68
C MET A 1 8.24 -12.79 -17.31
N LYS A 2 8.91 -13.09 -16.18
CA LYS A 2 8.48 -12.66 -14.85
C LYS A 2 9.16 -11.33 -14.51
N ILE A 3 8.46 -10.21 -14.66
CA ILE A 3 9.02 -8.88 -14.38
C ILE A 3 8.64 -8.46 -12.96
N ASN A 4 9.62 -8.51 -12.06
CA ASN A 4 9.53 -7.85 -10.76
C ASN A 4 10.19 -6.47 -10.92
N SER A 5 9.42 -5.44 -11.30
CA SER A 5 9.96 -4.11 -11.60
C SER A 5 9.62 -3.11 -10.49
N PRO A 6 10.61 -2.58 -9.75
CA PRO A 6 10.42 -1.55 -8.75
C PRO A 6 10.69 -0.18 -9.39
N GLY A 7 9.65 0.53 -9.84
CA GLY A 7 9.85 1.91 -10.33
C GLY A 7 8.69 2.56 -11.07
N GLY A 8 8.01 3.49 -10.38
CA GLY A 8 7.53 4.76 -10.96
C GLY A 8 6.31 4.78 -11.88
N MET A 9 6.27 3.98 -12.94
CA MET A 9 5.13 3.91 -13.88
C MET A 9 4.85 2.44 -14.14
N GLY A 10 4.02 1.84 -13.29
CA GLY A 10 3.96 0.38 -13.16
C GLY A 10 3.45 -0.33 -14.42
N PRO A 11 4.08 -1.44 -14.85
CA PRO A 11 3.61 -2.28 -15.98
C PRO A 11 2.17 -2.79 -15.78
N ILE A 12 1.70 -2.82 -14.54
CA ILE A 12 0.31 -3.14 -14.16
C ILE A 12 -0.70 -2.12 -14.71
N LYS A 13 -0.38 -0.82 -14.72
CA LYS A 13 -1.28 0.19 -15.29
C LYS A 13 -1.40 0.05 -16.80
N ALA A 14 -0.30 -0.24 -17.50
CA ALA A 14 -0.30 -0.51 -18.94
C ALA A 14 -1.11 -1.78 -19.27
N TYR A 15 -0.87 -2.88 -18.56
CA TYR A 15 -1.61 -4.14 -18.73
C TYR A 15 -3.12 -3.99 -18.48
N THR A 16 -3.50 -3.35 -17.38
CA THR A 16 -4.93 -3.11 -17.08
C THR A 16 -5.59 -2.17 -18.09
N SER A 17 -4.84 -1.23 -18.67
CA SER A 17 -5.35 -0.37 -19.76
C SER A 17 -5.51 -1.12 -21.09
N GLN A 18 -4.63 -2.09 -21.38
CA GLN A 18 -4.71 -2.95 -22.57
C GLN A 18 -5.93 -3.87 -22.50
N ILE A 19 -6.15 -4.54 -21.36
CA ILE A 19 -7.36 -5.37 -21.13
C ILE A 19 -8.65 -4.55 -21.26
N ARG A 20 -8.63 -3.29 -20.80
CA ARG A 20 -9.79 -2.40 -20.94
C ARG A 20 -10.05 -2.02 -22.40
N LYS A 21 -9.00 -1.73 -23.18
CA LYS A 21 -9.08 -1.44 -24.62
C LYS A 21 -9.61 -2.63 -25.42
N ASP A 22 -9.13 -3.84 -25.13
CA ASP A 22 -9.57 -5.07 -25.79
C ASP A 22 -11.06 -5.37 -25.52
N ARG A 23 -11.56 -4.99 -24.34
CA ARG A 23 -12.98 -5.12 -23.97
C ARG A 23 -13.90 -4.08 -24.62
N THR A 24 -13.39 -2.92 -25.02
CA THR A 24 -14.20 -1.83 -25.61
C THR A 24 -14.22 -1.79 -27.15
N GLY A 25 -13.48 -2.68 -27.82
CA GLY A 25 -13.63 -2.93 -29.25
C GLY A 25 -13.12 -1.82 -30.18
N SER A 26 -11.96 -2.04 -30.80
CA SER A 26 -11.61 -1.39 -32.07
C SER A 26 -10.80 -2.38 -32.90
N LYS A 27 -11.50 -3.14 -33.76
CA LYS A 27 -10.88 -3.80 -34.90
C LYS A 27 -10.51 -2.72 -35.89
N GLU A 28 -9.23 -2.37 -36.00
CA GLU A 28 -8.67 -1.85 -37.25
C GLU A 28 -7.18 -2.18 -37.31
N LYS A 29 -6.78 -2.66 -38.50
CA LYS A 29 -5.59 -3.47 -38.78
C LYS A 29 -4.31 -2.62 -38.81
N THR A 30 -3.16 -3.26 -38.58
CA THR A 30 -2.06 -3.48 -39.57
C THR A 30 -0.70 -3.51 -38.88
N GLY A 31 0.05 -4.59 -39.10
CA GLY A 31 1.48 -4.69 -38.76
C GLY A 31 1.76 -5.81 -37.75
N GLU A 32 2.35 -6.91 -38.23
CA GLU A 32 2.99 -7.93 -37.40
C GLU A 32 4.19 -7.31 -36.67
N SER A 33 3.94 -6.52 -35.64
CA SER A 33 4.91 -6.33 -34.57
C SER A 33 4.80 -7.57 -33.69
N GLN A 34 5.88 -8.35 -33.55
CA GLN A 34 6.00 -9.37 -32.51
C GLN A 34 5.59 -8.73 -31.19
N SER A 35 4.36 -8.99 -30.77
CA SER A 35 3.77 -8.36 -29.60
C SER A 35 4.23 -9.16 -28.39
N ASP A 36 5.14 -8.61 -27.61
CA ASP A 36 5.48 -9.16 -26.32
C ASP A 36 4.21 -9.20 -25.43
N THR A 37 3.75 -10.41 -25.11
CA THR A 37 2.63 -10.61 -24.20
C THR A 37 3.11 -10.46 -22.76
N LEU A 38 2.54 -9.48 -22.05
CA LEU A 38 2.75 -9.27 -20.63
C LEU A 38 1.63 -9.97 -19.84
N GLU A 39 1.97 -10.90 -18.95
CA GLU A 39 1.03 -11.48 -17.98
C GLU A 39 1.47 -11.11 -16.56
N ILE A 40 0.55 -10.58 -15.76
CA ILE A 40 0.81 -10.22 -14.36
C ILE A 40 0.16 -11.26 -13.44
N SER A 41 0.88 -11.68 -12.41
CA SER A 41 0.37 -12.62 -11.42
C SER A 41 -0.73 -11.99 -10.56
N LYS A 42 -1.67 -12.82 -10.09
CA LYS A 42 -2.73 -12.38 -9.17
C LYS A 42 -2.17 -11.76 -7.89
N GLU A 43 -1.13 -12.36 -7.32
CA GLU A 43 -0.42 -11.86 -6.13
C GLU A 43 0.15 -10.45 -6.33
N ALA A 44 0.71 -10.15 -7.51
CA ALA A 44 1.24 -8.82 -7.80
C ALA A 44 0.13 -7.76 -7.90
N MET A 45 -1.05 -8.15 -8.40
CA MET A 45 -2.22 -7.26 -8.43
C MET A 45 -2.74 -6.97 -7.02
N GLU A 46 -2.77 -7.97 -6.14
CA GLU A 46 -3.17 -7.82 -4.73
C GLU A 46 -2.19 -6.95 -3.95
N LEU A 47 -0.88 -7.14 -4.12
CA LEU A 47 0.11 -6.25 -3.49
C LEU A 47 -0.04 -4.80 -3.94
N GLN A 48 -0.36 -4.57 -5.22
CA GLN A 48 -0.59 -3.22 -5.73
C GLN A 48 -1.87 -2.59 -5.13
N SER A 49 -2.94 -3.37 -4.99
CA SER A 49 -4.17 -2.87 -4.35
C SER A 49 -3.90 -2.53 -2.88
N TYR A 50 -3.22 -3.40 -2.12
CA TYR A 50 -2.85 -3.11 -0.73
C TYR A 50 -1.99 -1.86 -0.60
N ARG A 51 -0.99 -1.68 -1.46
CA ARG A 51 -0.17 -0.44 -1.49
C ARG A 51 -1.01 0.80 -1.76
N SER A 52 -1.96 0.72 -2.70
CA SER A 52 -2.84 1.86 -2.99
C SER A 52 -3.76 2.19 -1.82
N THR A 53 -4.30 1.18 -1.13
CA THR A 53 -5.13 1.37 0.05
C THR A 53 -4.32 2.01 1.17
N LEU A 54 -3.12 1.48 1.46
CA LEU A 54 -2.21 2.05 2.47
C LEU A 54 -1.83 3.50 2.16
N ALA A 55 -1.62 3.85 0.88
CA ALA A 55 -1.31 5.22 0.48
C ALA A 55 -2.50 6.17 0.62
N SER A 56 -3.73 5.65 0.51
CA SER A 56 -4.96 6.44 0.68
C SER A 56 -5.38 6.61 2.14
N MET A 57 -4.78 5.85 3.06
CA MET A 57 -5.09 5.95 4.49
C MET A 57 -4.60 7.29 5.05
N PRO A 58 -5.39 7.93 5.91
CA PRO A 58 -4.97 9.16 6.57
C PRO A 58 -3.77 8.88 7.47
N ALA A 59 -2.82 9.82 7.52
CA ALA A 59 -1.65 9.72 8.39
C ALA A 59 -2.05 9.66 9.89
N VAL A 60 -3.20 10.26 10.23
CA VAL A 60 -3.74 10.32 11.59
C VAL A 60 -5.12 9.67 11.62
N ARG A 61 -5.34 8.78 12.59
CA ARG A 61 -6.66 8.21 12.88
C ARG A 61 -7.40 9.12 13.85
N GLU A 62 -8.02 10.17 13.32
CA GLU A 62 -8.68 11.23 14.11
C GLU A 62 -9.70 10.66 15.11
N ASP A 63 -10.48 9.65 14.71
CA ASP A 63 -11.48 9.03 15.60
C ASP A 63 -10.86 8.40 16.85
N LEU A 64 -9.70 7.73 16.69
CA LEU A 64 -8.96 7.15 17.80
C LEU A 64 -8.39 8.24 18.71
N VAL A 65 -7.88 9.33 18.13
CA VAL A 65 -7.34 10.47 18.88
C VAL A 65 -8.45 11.14 19.69
N ALA A 66 -9.63 11.34 19.11
CA ALA A 66 -10.78 11.89 19.80
C ALA A 66 -11.22 11.02 20.98
N ALA A 67 -11.35 9.70 20.77
CA ALA A 67 -11.70 8.76 21.83
C ALA A 67 -10.68 8.76 22.99
N LEU A 68 -9.38 8.79 22.68
CA LEU A 68 -8.32 8.87 23.69
C LEU A 68 -8.37 10.19 24.47
N LYS A 69 -8.52 11.33 23.77
CA LYS A 69 -8.65 12.65 24.41
C LYS A 69 -9.83 12.68 25.37
N GLN A 70 -10.97 12.11 24.97
CA GLN A 70 -12.14 12.01 25.82
C GLN A 70 -11.85 11.16 27.07
N SER A 71 -11.23 9.98 26.92
CA SER A 71 -10.88 9.12 28.05
C SER A 71 -9.93 9.79 29.05
N ILE A 72 -9.03 10.66 28.55
CA ILE A 72 -8.11 11.44 29.37
C ILE A 72 -8.88 12.52 30.13
N SER A 73 -9.77 13.25 29.45
CA SER A 73 -10.60 14.30 30.08
C SER A 73 -11.53 13.74 31.15
N GLU A 74 -12.04 12.53 30.95
CA GLU A 74 -12.90 11.83 31.91
C GLU A 74 -12.12 11.17 33.04
N GLY A 75 -10.78 11.12 32.95
CA GLY A 75 -9.92 10.46 33.94
C GLY A 75 -9.99 8.93 33.91
N SER A 76 -10.66 8.34 32.92
CA SER A 76 -10.80 6.90 32.73
C SER A 76 -9.63 6.27 31.95
N TYR A 77 -8.75 7.10 31.38
CA TYR A 77 -7.55 6.64 30.71
C TYR A 77 -6.56 6.01 31.69
N GLN A 78 -6.27 4.72 31.49
CA GLN A 78 -5.28 3.97 32.28
C GLN A 78 -4.09 3.60 31.39
N PRO A 79 -2.95 4.30 31.53
CA PRO A 79 -1.72 3.94 30.83
C PRO A 79 -1.21 2.57 31.28
N ASP A 80 -0.75 1.77 30.33
CA ASP A 80 -0.14 0.47 30.58
C ASP A 80 1.37 0.64 30.81
N SER A 81 1.83 0.38 32.05
CA SER A 81 3.22 0.55 32.46
C SER A 81 4.19 -0.32 31.65
N ASP A 82 3.79 -1.53 31.29
CA ASP A 82 4.64 -2.48 30.57
C ASP A 82 4.85 -1.99 29.14
N LYS A 83 3.79 -1.45 28.51
CA LYS A 83 3.90 -0.83 27.18
C LYS A 83 4.78 0.41 27.19
N ILE A 84 4.69 1.23 28.24
CA ILE A 84 5.56 2.42 28.38
C ILE A 84 7.03 1.99 28.48
N ALA A 85 7.33 1.04 29.37
CA ALA A 85 8.69 0.52 29.55
C ALA A 85 9.23 -0.10 28.25
N ALA A 86 8.43 -0.92 27.56
CA ALA A 86 8.79 -1.50 26.27
C ALA A 86 9.08 -0.42 25.21
N GLY A 87 8.30 0.66 25.17
CA GLY A 87 8.54 1.80 24.28
C GLY A 87 9.88 2.49 24.54
N ILE A 88 10.21 2.75 25.81
CA ILE A 88 11.49 3.36 26.21
C ILE A 88 12.67 2.47 25.83
N LEU A 89 12.58 1.17 26.10
CA LEU A 89 13.64 0.21 25.74
C LEU A 89 13.83 0.11 24.23
N LYS A 90 12.73 0.09 23.47
CA LYS A 90 12.77 0.05 22.00
C LYS A 90 13.51 1.27 21.43
N GLU A 91 13.21 2.47 21.94
CA GLU A 91 13.87 3.68 21.48
C GLU A 91 15.38 3.66 21.77
N LYS A 92 15.76 3.26 22.99
CA LYS A 92 17.17 3.10 23.36
C LYS A 92 17.93 2.13 22.44
N LEU A 93 17.28 1.03 22.05
CA LEU A 93 17.88 0.03 21.15
C LEU A 93 18.02 0.54 19.71
N LEU A 94 17.08 1.36 19.24
CA LEU A 94 17.16 1.98 17.92
C LEU A 94 18.31 2.99 17.85
N ASP A 95 18.48 3.80 18.90
CA ASP A 95 19.58 4.76 18.99
C ASP A 95 20.95 4.09 19.10
N SER A 96 21.06 2.96 19.81
CA SER A 96 22.33 2.23 19.93
C SER A 96 22.78 1.51 18.66
N ASN A 97 21.87 1.26 17.72
CA ASN A 97 22.14 0.59 16.45
C ASN A 97 22.37 1.56 15.27
N ARG A 98 22.45 2.86 15.53
CA ARG A 98 22.89 3.89 14.59
C ARG A 98 24.36 4.24 14.79
#